data_AF-A0A124FBH0-F1
#
_entry.id   AF-A0A124FBH0-F1
#
_cell.length_a   1.000
_cell.length_b   1.000
_cell.length_c   1.000
_cell.angle_alpha   90.00
_cell.angle_beta   90.00
_cell.angle_gamma   90.00
#
_symmetry.space_group_name_H-M   'P 1'
#
loop_
_entity.id
_entity.type
_entity.pdbx_description
1 polymer ?
#
loop_
_entity_poly.entity_id
_entity_poly.type
_entity_poly.pdbx_seq_one_letter_code
_entity_poly.pdbx_strand_id
1 'polypeptide(L)'
;MEEFGIKEGDTLFLEIKENSICIKPKIEEKSLRANIEDAEAKFNHLVRLVISYYLAGYSSMAVRVYSDEQRRAVAFAVDLLVGAEIMEDTGDKLLIEIFLDV
;
A
#
# COMPACT_ATOMS: atom_id res chain seq x y z
N MET A 1 20.87 -12.00 22.54
CA MET A 1 20.38 -11.21 21.38
C MET A 1 19.62 -12.09 20.39
N GLU A 2 20.07 -13.32 20.09
CA GLU A 2 19.27 -14.30 19.32
C GLU A 2 17.88 -14.59 19.92
N GLU A 3 17.77 -14.60 21.26
CA GLU A 3 16.51 -14.79 21.99
C GLU A 3 15.44 -13.71 21.71
N PHE A 4 15.85 -12.57 21.13
CA PHE A 4 14.97 -11.46 20.73
C PHE A 4 14.82 -11.36 19.21
N GLY A 5 15.31 -12.35 18.44
CA GLY A 5 15.21 -12.37 16.98
C GLY A 5 16.11 -11.36 16.26
N ILE A 6 17.15 -10.85 16.92
CA ILE A 6 18.10 -9.87 16.36
C ILE A 6 19.45 -10.55 16.16
N LYS A 7 20.01 -10.45 14.95
CA LYS A 7 21.33 -10.97 14.58
C LYS A 7 22.28 -9.87 14.11
N GLU A 8 23.56 -10.21 14.00
CA GLU A 8 24.57 -9.32 13.45
C GLU A 8 24.18 -8.85 12.04
N GLY A 9 24.30 -7.54 11.79
CA GLY A 9 23.90 -6.89 10.54
C GLY A 9 22.46 -6.36 10.52
N ASP A 10 21.62 -6.70 11.50
CA ASP A 10 20.27 -6.14 11.58
C ASP A 10 20.29 -4.66 12.00
N THR A 11 19.35 -3.90 11.48
CA THR A 11 19.17 -2.47 11.83
C THR A 11 18.12 -2.34 12.94
N LEU A 12 18.33 -1.38 13.85
CA LEU A 12 17.39 -1.06 14.93
C LEU A 12 16.93 0.39 14.80
N PHE A 13 15.68 0.66 15.17
CA PHE A 13 15.17 2.01 15.36
C PHE A 13 15.29 2.42 16.83
N LEU A 14 15.80 3.63 17.05
CA LEU A 14 15.94 4.27 18.35
C LEU A 14 15.01 5.48 18.40
N GLU A 15 14.04 5.44 19.28
CA GLU A 15 13.12 6.55 19.53
C GLU A 15 13.40 7.11 20.92
N ILE A 16 13.84 8.37 20.99
CA ILE A 16 14.12 9.09 22.24
C ILE A 16 12.84 9.79 22.69
N LYS A 17 12.35 9.42 23.88
CA LYS A 17 11.23 10.06 24.58
C LYS A 17 11.75 10.88 25.75
N GLU A 18 10.90 11.69 26.38
CA GLU A 18 11.30 12.59 27.48
C GLU A 18 12.10 11.89 28.59
N ASN A 19 11.66 10.70 29.03
CA ASN A 19 12.29 9.95 30.13
C ASN A 19 12.65 8.51 29.75
N SER A 20 12.66 8.14 28.46
CA SER A 20 12.94 6.77 28.04
C SER A 20 13.51 6.69 26.62
N ILE A 21 14.18 5.57 26.34
CA ILE A 21 14.61 5.20 24.99
C ILE A 21 13.86 3.93 24.61
N CYS A 22 13.14 3.98 23.49
CA CYS A 22 12.51 2.80 22.90
C CYS A 22 13.43 2.25 21.80
N ILE A 23 13.82 0.98 21.95
CA ILE A 23 14.61 0.25 20.96
C ILE A 23 13.70 -0.81 20.35
N LYS A 24 13.55 -0.78 19.04
CA LYS A 24 12.72 -1.73 18.28
C LYS A 24 13.51 -2.24 17.07
N PRO A 25 13.46 -3.54 16.76
CA PRO A 25 14.06 -4.05 15.53
C PRO A 25 13.43 -3.34 14.33
N LYS A 26 14.26 -2.95 13.35
CA LYS A 26 13.76 -2.50 12.06
C LYS A 26 13.23 -3.71 11.32
N ILE A 27 11.96 -4.02 11.54
CA ILE A 27 11.23 -4.94 10.69
C ILE A 27 10.97 -4.15 9.40
N GLU A 28 11.69 -4.47 8.33
CA GLU A 28 11.20 -4.09 7.01
C GLU A 28 9.90 -4.86 6.82
N GLU A 29 8.76 -4.22 7.13
CA GLU A 29 7.49 -4.74 6.69
C GLU A 29 7.61 -4.88 5.17
N LYS A 30 7.59 -6.13 4.69
CA LYS A 30 7.54 -6.38 3.26
C LYS A 30 6.28 -5.69 2.75
N SER A 31 6.47 -4.56 2.08
CA SER A 31 5.41 -3.82 1.40
C SER A 31 4.63 -4.81 0.53
N LEU A 32 3.39 -5.12 0.90
CA LEU A 32 2.54 -5.99 0.08
C LEU A 32 2.17 -5.21 -1.19
N ARG A 33 2.43 -5.81 -2.35
CA ARG A 33 2.17 -5.19 -3.65
C ARG A 33 1.23 -6.04 -4.48
N ALA A 34 0.23 -5.41 -5.11
CA ALA A 34 -0.76 -6.08 -5.92
C ALA A 34 -0.63 -5.67 -7.39
N ASN A 35 -0.89 -6.62 -8.29
CA ASN A 35 -1.21 -6.35 -9.68
C ASN A 35 -2.67 -6.75 -9.90
N ILE A 36 -3.48 -5.80 -10.35
CA ILE A 36 -4.91 -5.98 -10.61
C ILE A 36 -5.11 -5.90 -12.11
N GLU A 37 -5.51 -7.03 -12.71
CA GLU A 37 -5.87 -7.12 -14.12
C GLU A 37 -7.20 -7.85 -14.24
N ASP A 38 -8.28 -7.10 -14.47
CA ASP A 38 -9.60 -7.64 -14.79
C ASP A 38 -10.25 -6.77 -15.87
N ALA A 39 -10.24 -7.27 -17.11
CA ALA A 39 -10.77 -6.56 -18.26
C ALA A 39 -12.29 -6.38 -18.20
N GLU A 40 -13.00 -7.29 -17.53
CA GLU A 40 -14.47 -7.29 -17.47
C GLU A 40 -15.02 -6.59 -16.21
N ALA A 41 -14.13 -6.21 -15.29
CA ALA A 41 -14.49 -5.50 -14.07
C ALA A 41 -15.33 -4.26 -14.37
N LYS A 42 -16.56 -4.26 -13.83
CA LYS A 42 -17.45 -3.08 -13.81
C LYS A 42 -17.06 -2.14 -12.67
N PHE A 43 -17.53 -0.91 -12.74
CA PHE A 43 -17.21 0.16 -11.78
C PHE A 43 -17.20 -0.30 -10.32
N ASN A 44 -18.34 -0.80 -9.82
CA ASN A 44 -18.47 -1.22 -8.42
C ASN A 44 -17.61 -2.44 -8.06
N HIS A 45 -17.27 -3.29 -9.02
CA HIS A 45 -16.36 -4.41 -8.78
C HIS A 45 -14.95 -3.87 -8.54
N LEU A 46 -14.46 -3.00 -9.42
CA LEU A 46 -13.11 -2.45 -9.33
C LEU A 46 -12.92 -1.59 -8.07
N VAL A 47 -13.93 -0.79 -7.71
CA VAL A 47 -13.92 -0.02 -6.45
C VAL A 47 -13.73 -0.95 -5.24
N ARG A 48 -14.55 -2.01 -5.15
CA ARG A 48 -14.43 -2.97 -4.04
C ARG A 48 -13.08 -3.67 -4.04
N LEU A 49 -12.52 -3.97 -5.22
CA LEU A 49 -11.24 -4.65 -5.32
C LEU A 49 -10.11 -3.79 -4.74
N VAL A 50 -10.01 -2.51 -5.17
CA VAL A 50 -9.02 -1.55 -4.66
C VAL A 50 -9.14 -1.39 -3.14
N ILE A 51 -10.36 -1.19 -2.63
CA ILE A 51 -10.61 -1.09 -1.19
C ILE A 51 -10.21 -2.40 -0.46
N SER A 52 -10.45 -3.57 -1.05
CA SER A 52 -10.11 -4.85 -0.43
C SER A 52 -8.60 -5.03 -0.29
N TYR A 53 -7.82 -4.63 -1.30
CA TYR A 53 -6.36 -4.66 -1.23
C TYR A 53 -5.82 -3.65 -0.21
N TYR A 54 -6.38 -2.44 -0.17
CA TYR A 54 -6.06 -1.46 0.88
C TYR A 54 -6.30 -2.04 2.28
N LEU A 55 -7.48 -2.62 2.54
CA LEU A 55 -7.81 -3.23 3.84
C LEU A 55 -6.94 -4.45 4.18
N ALA A 56 -6.41 -5.14 3.17
CA ALA A 56 -5.49 -6.25 3.34
C ALA A 56 -4.04 -5.80 3.61
N GLY A 57 -3.78 -4.50 3.73
CA GLY A 57 -2.45 -3.96 4.07
C GLY A 57 -1.49 -3.88 2.88
N TYR A 58 -2.01 -3.88 1.64
CA TYR A 58 -1.18 -3.59 0.48
C TYR A 58 -0.80 -2.13 0.47
N SER A 59 0.49 -1.84 0.25
CA SER A 59 0.99 -0.46 0.19
C SER A 59 1.13 0.06 -1.23
N SER A 60 1.03 -0.83 -2.23
CA SER A 60 1.15 -0.48 -3.65
C SER A 60 0.24 -1.36 -4.50
N MET A 61 -0.50 -0.76 -5.43
CA MET A 61 -1.42 -1.45 -6.35
C MET A 61 -1.22 -0.94 -7.77
N ALA A 62 -0.82 -1.84 -8.66
CA ALA A 62 -0.78 -1.58 -10.10
C ALA A 62 -2.07 -2.09 -10.74
N VAL A 63 -2.92 -1.18 -11.23
CA VAL A 63 -4.23 -1.51 -11.82
C VAL A 63 -4.17 -1.29 -13.33
N ARG A 64 -4.34 -2.35 -14.12
CA ARG A 64 -4.55 -2.23 -15.56
C ARG A 64 -6.00 -1.83 -15.83
N VAL A 65 -6.20 -0.78 -16.62
CA VAL A 65 -7.52 -0.27 -16.99
C VAL A 65 -7.72 -0.37 -18.49
N TYR A 66 -8.91 -0.81 -18.90
CA TYR A 66 -9.28 -1.05 -20.29
C TYR A 66 -10.36 -0.08 -20.79
N SER A 67 -10.89 0.76 -19.91
CA SER A 67 -11.89 1.78 -20.25
C SER A 67 -11.83 2.98 -19.29
N ASP A 68 -12.38 4.11 -19.72
CA ASP A 68 -12.51 5.29 -18.87
C ASP A 68 -13.41 5.05 -17.65
N GLU A 69 -14.37 4.12 -17.75
CA GLU A 69 -15.20 3.73 -16.60
C GLU A 69 -14.36 3.06 -15.51
N GLN A 70 -13.45 2.16 -15.90
CA GLN A 70 -12.52 1.54 -14.96
C GLN A 70 -11.54 2.57 -14.37
N ARG A 71 -11.01 3.49 -15.19
CA ARG A 71 -10.16 4.58 -14.68
C ARG A 71 -10.90 5.41 -13.63
N ARG A 72 -12.14 5.81 -13.91
CA ARG A 72 -12.98 6.55 -12.94
C ARG A 72 -13.27 5.73 -11.68
N ALA A 73 -13.45 4.42 -11.80
CA ALA A 73 -13.68 3.54 -10.65
C ALA A 73 -12.46 3.49 -9.72
N VAL A 74 -11.25 3.40 -10.28
CA VAL A 74 -10.01 3.45 -9.49
C VAL A 74 -9.85 4.79 -8.81
N ALA A 75 -10.00 5.90 -9.55
CA ALA A 75 -9.89 7.25 -8.98
C ALA A 75 -10.91 7.47 -7.85
N PHE A 76 -12.17 7.06 -8.08
CA PHE A 76 -13.21 7.11 -7.06
C PHE A 76 -12.85 6.29 -5.82
N ALA A 77 -12.26 5.11 -5.98
CA ALA A 77 -11.83 4.31 -4.83
C ALA A 77 -10.68 4.99 -4.08
N VAL A 78 -9.69 5.53 -4.78
CA VAL A 78 -8.56 6.25 -4.17
C VAL A 78 -9.03 7.45 -3.36
N ASP A 79 -9.98 8.24 -3.86
CA ASP A 79 -10.57 9.38 -3.15
C ASP A 79 -11.25 9.01 -1.82
N LEU A 80 -11.65 7.74 -1.65
CA LEU A 80 -12.25 7.23 -0.41
C LEU A 80 -11.21 6.74 0.61
N LEU A 81 -9.95 6.57 0.20
CA LEU A 81 -8.91 5.93 0.99
C LEU A 81 -7.94 6.97 1.56
N VAL A 82 -7.66 6.85 2.86
CA VAL A 82 -6.69 7.73 3.53
C VAL A 82 -5.29 7.35 3.08
N GLY A 83 -4.50 8.35 2.68
CA GLY A 83 -3.11 8.17 2.30
C GLY A 83 -2.88 7.43 0.98
N ALA A 84 -3.93 7.08 0.23
CA ALA A 84 -3.78 6.50 -1.10
C ALA A 84 -3.66 7.61 -2.16
N GLU A 85 -2.70 7.48 -3.07
CA GLU A 85 -2.49 8.43 -4.16
C GLU A 85 -2.17 7.70 -5.47
N ILE A 86 -2.72 8.18 -6.59
CA ILE A 86 -2.32 7.72 -7.92
C ILE A 86 -1.02 8.43 -8.30
N MET A 87 0.09 7.69 -8.26
CA MET A 87 1.43 8.21 -8.54
C MET A 87 1.75 8.24 -10.04
N GLU A 88 1.22 7.28 -10.80
CA GLU A 88 1.40 7.19 -12.25
C GLU A 88 0.08 6.84 -12.94
N ASP A 89 -0.19 7.49 -14.08
CA ASP A 89 -1.24 7.14 -15.03
C ASP A 89 -0.63 7.10 -16.43
N THR A 90 -0.46 5.88 -16.98
CA THR A 90 0.11 5.67 -18.32
C THR A 90 -0.96 5.48 -19.39
N GLY A 91 -2.22 5.77 -19.08
CA GLY A 91 -3.37 5.55 -19.95
C GLY A 91 -3.95 4.14 -19.83
N ASP A 92 -3.14 3.08 -19.86
CA ASP A 92 -3.63 1.70 -19.68
C ASP A 92 -3.33 1.13 -18.29
N LYS A 93 -2.60 1.87 -17.45
CA LYS A 93 -2.21 1.44 -16.11
C LYS A 93 -2.20 2.62 -15.14
N LEU A 94 -2.68 2.35 -13.94
CA LEU A 94 -2.62 3.26 -12.80
C LEU A 94 -1.74 2.62 -11.72
N LEU A 95 -0.80 3.39 -11.17
CA LEU A 95 -0.03 3.02 -9.98
C LEU A 95 -0.58 3.77 -8.79
N ILE A 96 -1.07 3.03 -7.79
CA ILE A 96 -1.55 3.57 -6.52
C ILE A 96 -0.50 3.25 -5.46
N GLU A 97 -0.06 4.26 -4.70
CA GLU A 97 0.77 4.10 -3.51
C GLU A 97 0.00 4.54 -2.27
N ILE A 98 0.22 3.86 -1.15
CA ILE A 98 -0.44 4.14 0.12
C ILE A 98 0.61 4.56 1.14
N PHE A 99 0.53 5.82 1.55
CA PHE A 99 1.40 6.46 2.54
C PHE A 99 0.63 6.63 3.84
N LEU A 100 0.76 5.62 4.72
CA LEU A 100 0.26 5.72 6.09
C LEU A 100 1.45 5.98 7.01
N ASP A 101 1.44 7.13 7.67
CA ASP A 101 2.34 7.41 8.79
C ASP A 101 1.80 6.64 10.01
N VAL A 102 2.19 5.37 10.15
CA VAL A 102 1.90 4.52 11.32
C VAL A 102 3.10 4.34 12.23
#